data_AF-A0A0G0M2T6-F1
#
_entry.id   AF-A0A0G0M2T6-F1
#
_cell.length_a   1.000
_cell.length_b   1.000
_cell.length_c   1.000
_cell.angle_alpha   90.00
_cell.angle_beta   90.00
_cell.angle_gamma   90.00
#
_symmetry.space_group_name_H-M   'P 1'
#
loop_
_entity.id
_entity.type
_entity.pdbx_description
1 polymer ?
#
loop_
_entity_poly.entity_id
_entity_poly.type
_entity_poly.pdbx_seq_one_letter_code
_entity_poly.pdbx_strand_id
1 'polypeptide(L)'
;MRSGEYKVELAFQNIKDKKPLCVSKDIKNLIGKNVLFLRAIDSKNGKKIQLEDIRDYGVAGLVGKNTSRNMAHLIFKEEMPIDDQLELMKRFNKELNQGRSKYFSFFLTNFRDNNRKRISFDLVYKFLNYIYDEKNSKQSALF
;
A
#
# COMPACT_ATOMS: atom_id res chain seq x y z
N MET A 1 15.56 -22.95 6.09
CA MET A 1 15.57 -21.68 5.31
C MET A 1 17.02 -21.26 5.14
N ARG A 2 17.54 -21.14 3.91
CA ARG A 2 18.90 -20.61 3.70
C ARG A 2 18.87 -19.13 4.08
N SER A 3 19.66 -18.75 5.09
CA SER A 3 19.83 -17.36 5.49
C SER A 3 20.41 -16.60 4.30
N GLY A 4 19.79 -15.49 3.91
CA GLY A 4 20.31 -14.68 2.82
C GLY A 4 21.60 -13.94 3.19
N GLU A 5 22.24 -13.31 2.21
CA GLU A 5 23.51 -12.61 2.41
C GLU A 5 23.32 -11.16 2.88
N TYR A 6 22.12 -10.59 2.69
CA TYR A 6 21.87 -9.18 2.93
C TYR A 6 21.01 -8.97 4.16
N LYS A 7 21.54 -8.26 5.16
CA LYS A 7 20.79 -7.83 6.33
C LYS A 7 19.92 -6.62 5.98
N VAL A 8 18.61 -6.75 6.16
CA VAL A 8 17.62 -5.67 5.94
C VAL A 8 16.69 -5.57 7.14
N GLU A 9 16.21 -4.36 7.41
CA GLU A 9 15.22 -4.12 8.47
C GLU A 9 13.82 -4.34 7.92
N LEU A 10 13.08 -5.32 8.44
CA LEU A 10 11.71 -5.61 8.02
C LEU A 10 10.73 -5.39 9.16
N ALA A 11 9.53 -4.92 8.81
CA ALA A 11 8.41 -4.86 9.74
C ALA A 11 7.57 -6.14 9.66
N PHE A 12 7.07 -6.63 10.80
CA PHE A 12 6.26 -7.85 10.87
C PHE A 12 4.86 -7.55 11.41
N GLN A 13 3.83 -7.79 10.60
CA GLN A 13 2.40 -7.54 10.89
C GLN A 13 2.01 -6.06 11.15
N ASN A 14 2.90 -5.28 11.74
CA ASN A 14 2.75 -3.88 12.08
C ASN A 14 4.04 -3.15 11.74
N ILE A 15 3.92 -1.96 11.14
CA ILE A 15 5.07 -1.13 10.73
C ILE A 15 6.03 -0.76 11.88
N LYS A 16 5.59 -0.88 13.14
CA LYS A 16 6.39 -0.62 14.34
C LYS A 16 7.20 -1.83 14.83
N ASP A 17 6.80 -3.06 14.48
CA ASP A 17 7.51 -4.28 14.92
C ASP A 17 8.64 -4.59 13.93
N LYS A 18 9.78 -3.93 14.14
CA LYS A 18 10.95 -3.97 13.25
C LYS A 18 11.95 -5.01 13.73
N LYS A 19 12.42 -5.86 12.81
CA LYS A 19 13.46 -6.84 13.09
C LYS A 19 14.43 -6.95 11.91
N PRO A 20 15.73 -7.07 12.17
CA PRO A 20 16.69 -7.36 11.12
C PRO A 20 16.51 -8.79 10.63
N LEU A 21 16.49 -8.99 9.32
CA LEU A 21 16.46 -10.32 8.69
C LEU A 21 17.47 -10.38 7.54
N CYS A 22 18.09 -11.54 7.39
CA CYS A 22 18.95 -11.84 6.26
C CYS A 22 18.13 -12.36 5.06
N VAL A 23 18.15 -11.62 3.95
CA VAL A 23 17.40 -11.93 2.72
C VAL A 23 18.33 -12.14 1.53
N SER A 24 17.87 -12.87 0.52
CA SER A 24 18.63 -13.06 -0.73
C SER A 24 18.70 -11.75 -1.52
N LYS A 25 19.64 -11.67 -2.46
CA LYS A 25 19.78 -10.54 -3.37
C LYS A 25 18.48 -10.23 -4.12
N ASP A 26 17.78 -11.27 -4.57
CA ASP A 26 16.53 -11.13 -5.35
C ASP A 26 15.42 -10.52 -4.51
N ILE A 27 15.25 -10.97 -3.27
CA ILE A 27 14.26 -10.41 -2.35
C ILE A 27 14.61 -8.97 -1.98
N LYS A 28 15.89 -8.68 -1.72
CA LYS A 28 16.34 -7.30 -1.49
C LYS A 28 16.00 -6.38 -2.66
N ASN A 29 16.28 -6.82 -3.89
CA ASN A 29 16.01 -6.06 -5.09
C ASN A 29 14.50 -5.88 -5.32
N LEU A 30 13.71 -6.94 -5.14
CA LEU A 30 12.26 -6.90 -5.28
C LEU A 30 11.64 -5.89 -4.30
N ILE A 31 12.01 -5.97 -3.03
CA ILE A 31 11.53 -5.05 -1.99
C ILE A 31 11.99 -3.62 -2.29
N GLY A 32 13.25 -3.43 -2.69
CA GLY A 32 13.81 -2.11 -2.98
C GLY A 32 13.18 -1.39 -4.19
N LYS A 33 12.60 -2.15 -5.13
CA LYS A 33 11.89 -1.59 -6.29
C LYS A 33 10.43 -1.23 -6.00
N ASN A 34 9.90 -1.57 -4.83
CA ASN A 34 8.48 -1.39 -4.49
C ASN A 34 8.35 -0.56 -3.22
N VAL A 35 7.77 0.63 -3.30
CA VAL A 35 7.74 1.57 -2.15
C VAL A 35 6.36 1.75 -1.53
N LEU A 36 5.31 1.26 -2.19
CA LEU A 36 3.92 1.50 -1.77
C LEU A 36 3.53 0.68 -0.53
N PHE A 37 3.28 1.39 0.56
CA PHE A 37 2.72 0.85 1.79
C PHE A 37 1.27 1.29 1.97
N LEU A 38 0.37 0.32 2.11
CA LEU A 38 -1.05 0.55 2.36
C LEU A 38 -1.37 0.49 3.85
N ARG A 39 -2.04 1.52 4.35
CA ARG A 39 -2.89 1.45 5.54
C ARG A 39 -4.32 1.16 5.10
N ALA A 40 -4.85 0.01 5.47
CA ALA A 40 -6.17 -0.45 5.02
C ALA A 40 -7.30 -0.22 6.04
N ILE A 41 -6.99 0.42 7.17
CA ILE A 41 -7.95 0.71 8.24
C ILE A 41 -7.73 2.13 8.78
N ASP A 42 -8.82 2.85 9.01
CA ASP A 42 -8.78 4.12 9.72
C ASP A 42 -8.34 3.88 11.18
N SER A 43 -7.34 4.62 11.65
CA SER A 43 -7.04 4.63 13.08
C SER A 43 -8.00 5.57 13.84
N LYS A 44 -8.13 5.34 15.16
CA LYS A 44 -8.98 6.13 16.04
C LYS A 44 -8.50 7.59 16.11
N ASN A 45 -7.23 7.79 16.42
CA ASN A 45 -6.59 9.11 16.64
C ASN A 45 -5.34 9.31 15.77
N GLY A 46 -5.37 8.86 14.53
CA GLY A 46 -4.20 8.99 13.67
C GLY A 46 -4.54 8.89 12.20
N LYS A 47 -3.61 8.31 11.45
CA LYS A 47 -3.70 8.15 10.00
C LYS A 47 -4.96 7.37 9.59
N LYS A 48 -5.60 7.85 8.53
CA LYS A 48 -6.74 7.20 7.86
C LYS A 48 -6.21 6.21 6.81
N ILE A 49 -7.12 5.53 6.11
CA ILE A 49 -6.77 4.72 4.95
C ILE A 49 -6.00 5.58 3.94
N GLN A 50 -4.80 5.16 3.56
CA GLN A 50 -3.95 5.85 2.59
C GLN A 50 -2.79 4.95 2.15
N LEU A 51 -2.18 5.31 1.01
CA LEU A 51 -0.87 4.84 0.59
C LEU A 51 0.22 5.78 1.08
N GLU A 52 1.37 5.22 1.44
CA GLU A 52 2.53 5.96 1.93
C GLU A 52 3.81 5.31 1.39
N ASP A 53 4.92 6.02 1.50
CA ASP A 53 6.23 5.47 1.20
C ASP A 53 6.71 4.62 2.38
N ILE A 54 7.00 3.34 2.14
CA ILE A 54 7.48 2.44 3.18
C ILE A 54 8.84 2.86 3.76
N ARG A 55 9.65 3.58 2.97
CA ARG A 55 10.99 4.04 3.34
C ARG A 55 10.94 5.08 4.45
N ASP A 56 9.86 5.86 4.53
CA ASP A 56 9.63 6.83 5.61
C ASP A 56 9.59 6.18 7.00
N TYR A 57 9.38 4.87 7.06
CA TYR A 57 9.38 4.10 8.30
C TYR A 57 10.73 3.51 8.67
N GLY A 58 11.77 3.72 7.86
CA GLY A 58 13.09 3.13 8.10
C GLY A 58 13.09 1.60 8.07
N VAL A 59 12.23 1.02 7.23
CA VAL A 59 12.18 -0.43 6.96
C VAL A 59 12.21 -0.64 5.45
N ALA A 60 12.77 -1.76 5.02
CA ALA A 60 12.77 -2.14 3.61
C ALA A 60 11.39 -2.63 3.16
N GLY A 61 10.68 -3.38 4.02
CA GLY A 61 9.40 -4.00 3.66
C GLY A 61 8.54 -4.40 4.87
N LEU A 62 7.30 -4.78 4.59
CA LEU A 62 6.35 -5.32 5.58
C LEU A 62 5.99 -6.76 5.25
N VAL A 63 6.21 -7.67 6.20
CA VAL A 63 5.76 -9.06 6.12
C VAL A 63 4.47 -9.23 6.92
N GLY A 64 3.37 -9.45 6.19
CA GLY A 64 2.05 -9.74 6.78
C GLY A 64 1.79 -11.24 6.93
N LYS A 65 0.88 -11.60 7.82
CA LYS A 65 0.21 -12.92 7.77
C LYS A 65 -0.81 -12.91 6.64
N ASN A 66 -1.14 -14.07 6.08
CA ASN A 66 -2.20 -14.20 5.05
C ASN A 66 -3.57 -13.69 5.53
N THR A 67 -3.79 -13.65 6.84
CA THR A 67 -5.01 -13.13 7.48
C THR A 67 -4.94 -11.64 7.83
N SER A 68 -3.80 -10.97 7.58
CA SER A 68 -3.63 -9.54 7.84
C SER A 68 -4.53 -8.73 6.92
N ARG A 69 -5.30 -7.82 7.52
CA ARG A 69 -6.25 -6.93 6.80
C ARG A 69 -6.01 -5.44 7.07
N ASN A 70 -4.97 -5.11 7.83
CA ASN A 70 -4.76 -3.76 8.34
C ASN A 70 -3.72 -2.98 7.54
N MET A 71 -2.69 -3.67 7.06
CA MET A 71 -1.54 -3.08 6.37
C MET A 71 -1.01 -4.06 5.33
N ALA A 72 -0.47 -3.52 4.24
CA ALA A 72 0.19 -4.31 3.20
C ALA A 72 1.34 -3.51 2.57
N HIS A 73 2.40 -4.21 2.18
CA HIS A 73 3.41 -3.69 1.26
C HIS A 73 3.06 -4.22 -0.12
N LEU A 74 2.76 -3.31 -1.06
CA LEU A 74 2.33 -3.69 -2.40
C LEU A 74 3.55 -3.98 -3.26
N ILE A 75 3.60 -5.18 -3.82
CA ILE A 75 4.67 -5.64 -4.71
C ILE A 75 4.08 -5.78 -6.11
N PHE A 76 4.59 -5.01 -7.06
CA PHE A 76 4.19 -5.09 -8.46
C PHE A 76 4.84 -6.30 -9.14
N LYS A 77 4.04 -6.99 -9.96
CA LYS A 77 4.51 -8.13 -10.77
C LYS A 77 5.44 -7.66 -11.90
N GLU A 78 5.08 -6.54 -12.53
CA GLU A 78 5.89 -5.86 -13.53
C GLU A 78 6.57 -4.65 -12.90
N GLU A 79 7.79 -4.36 -13.32
CA GLU A 79 8.57 -3.28 -12.73
C GLU A 79 7.96 -1.91 -13.07
N MET A 80 7.66 -1.13 -12.04
CA MET A 80 7.19 0.25 -12.16
C MET A 80 8.25 1.20 -11.60
N PRO A 81 8.66 2.25 -12.33
CA PRO A 81 9.57 3.26 -11.80
C PRO A 81 9.08 3.85 -10.47
N ILE A 82 10.00 4.15 -9.55
CA ILE A 82 9.65 4.68 -8.22
C ILE A 82 8.87 6.01 -8.35
N ASP A 83 9.28 6.88 -9.27
CA ASP A 83 8.58 8.16 -9.49
C ASP A 83 7.12 7.97 -9.93
N ASP A 84 6.86 6.94 -10.74
CA ASP A 84 5.49 6.58 -11.14
C ASP A 84 4.69 6.02 -9.97
N GLN A 85 5.31 5.21 -9.10
CA GLN A 85 4.67 4.74 -7.86
C GLN A 85 4.33 5.92 -6.94
N LEU A 86 5.23 6.90 -6.80
CA LEU A 86 4.99 8.09 -5.98
C LEU A 86 3.85 8.95 -6.52
N GLU A 87 3.74 9.10 -7.85
CA GLU A 87 2.61 9.79 -8.47
C GLU A 87 1.30 9.01 -8.31
N LEU A 88 1.34 7.69 -8.52
CA LEU A 88 0.19 6.80 -8.31
C LEU A 88 -0.33 6.89 -6.87
N MET A 89 0.57 6.91 -5.89
CA MET A 89 0.26 7.11 -4.48
C MET A 89 -0.45 8.45 -4.23
N LYS A 90 0.09 9.55 -4.76
CA LYS A 90 -0.52 10.89 -4.61
C LYS A 90 -1.94 10.92 -5.17
N ARG A 91 -2.13 10.38 -6.38
CA ARG A 91 -3.45 10.31 -7.03
C ARG A 91 -4.41 9.42 -6.26
N PHE A 92 -3.99 8.22 -5.88
CA PHE A 92 -4.81 7.32 -5.06
C PHE A 92 -5.31 8.01 -3.80
N ASN A 93 -4.42 8.66 -3.05
CA ASN A 93 -4.80 9.37 -1.83
C ASN A 93 -5.73 10.55 -2.09
N LYS A 94 -5.50 11.30 -3.17
CA LYS A 94 -6.37 12.42 -3.57
C LYS A 94 -7.77 11.92 -3.91
N GLU A 95 -7.89 10.97 -4.83
CA GLU A 95 -9.17 10.43 -5.30
C GLU A 95 -9.92 9.71 -4.18
N LEU A 96 -9.23 8.95 -3.33
CA LEU A 96 -9.83 8.33 -2.15
C LEU A 96 -10.45 9.39 -1.23
N ASN A 97 -9.73 10.47 -0.92
CA ASN A 97 -10.21 11.53 -0.02
C ASN A 97 -11.34 12.36 -0.64
N GLN A 98 -11.32 12.59 -1.94
CA GLN A 98 -12.42 13.21 -2.66
C GLN A 98 -13.68 12.32 -2.61
N GLY A 99 -13.54 11.02 -2.89
CA GLY A 99 -14.63 10.06 -2.77
C GLY A 99 -15.18 9.98 -1.34
N ARG A 100 -14.29 10.00 -0.32
CA ARG A 100 -14.69 10.01 1.09
C ARG A 100 -15.55 11.23 1.44
N SER A 101 -15.20 12.40 0.90
CA SER A 101 -15.94 13.65 1.13
C SER A 101 -17.26 13.65 0.38
N LYS A 102 -17.24 13.28 -0.90
CA LYS A 102 -18.42 13.26 -1.79
C LYS A 102 -19.48 12.24 -1.36
N TYR A 103 -19.05 11.05 -0.96
CA TYR A 103 -19.92 9.92 -0.65
C TYR A 103 -19.96 9.57 0.83
N PHE A 104 -19.52 10.49 1.71
CA PHE A 104 -19.48 10.29 3.17
C PHE A 104 -18.84 8.96 3.60
N SER A 105 -17.85 8.49 2.82
CA SER A 105 -17.16 7.20 3.04
C SER A 105 -18.11 5.98 3.11
N PHE A 106 -19.28 6.01 2.44
CA PHE A 106 -20.22 4.88 2.39
C PHE A 106 -19.73 3.71 1.53
N PHE A 107 -18.91 3.99 0.52
CA PHE A 107 -18.27 2.95 -0.30
C PHE A 107 -17.20 2.15 0.45
N LEU A 108 -16.76 2.62 1.63
CA LEU A 108 -15.84 1.92 2.49
C LEU A 108 -16.59 1.04 3.48
N THR A 109 -16.10 -0.19 3.66
CA THR A 109 -16.69 -1.10 4.64
C THR A 109 -16.53 -0.54 6.06
N ASN A 110 -17.62 -0.57 6.83
CA ASN A 110 -17.56 -0.23 8.26
C ASN A 110 -17.02 -1.41 9.05
N PHE A 111 -15.99 -1.17 9.85
CA PHE A 111 -15.58 -2.11 10.88
C PHE A 111 -16.27 -1.75 12.21
N ARG A 112 -16.94 -2.75 12.79
CA ARG A 112 -17.84 -2.59 13.95
C ARG A 112 -17.13 -2.08 15.21
N ASP A 113 -15.82 -2.24 15.34
CA ASP A 113 -15.07 -1.65 16.47
C ASP A 113 -14.69 -0.19 16.19
N ASN A 114 -15.31 0.73 16.94
CA ASN A 114 -15.00 2.16 16.99
C ASN A 114 -15.28 2.94 15.70
N ASN A 115 -16.27 2.55 14.89
CA ASN A 115 -16.66 3.23 13.63
C ASN A 115 -15.50 3.44 12.65
N ARG A 116 -14.49 2.56 12.68
CA ARG A 116 -13.34 2.64 11.78
C ARG A 116 -13.72 2.14 10.39
N LYS A 117 -13.37 2.88 9.35
CA LYS A 117 -13.52 2.41 7.97
C LYS A 117 -12.39 1.45 7.61
N ARG A 118 -12.68 0.49 6.75
CA ARG A 118 -11.71 -0.41 6.11
C ARG A 118 -11.89 -0.41 4.62
N ILE A 119 -10.78 -0.53 3.91
CA ILE A 119 -10.74 -0.80 2.49
C ILE A 119 -10.26 -2.24 2.27
N SER A 120 -10.93 -3.00 1.40
CA SER A 120 -10.46 -4.32 1.02
C SER A 120 -9.25 -4.20 0.10
N PHE A 121 -8.34 -5.16 0.14
CA PHE A 121 -7.21 -5.18 -0.80
C PHE A 121 -7.68 -5.27 -2.25
N ASP A 122 -8.75 -6.03 -2.52
CA ASP A 122 -9.40 -6.08 -3.84
C ASP A 122 -9.80 -4.70 -4.36
N LEU A 123 -10.45 -3.88 -3.52
CA LEU A 123 -10.82 -2.52 -3.90
C LEU A 123 -9.59 -1.64 -4.11
N VAL A 124 -8.53 -1.80 -3.31
CA VAL A 124 -7.27 -1.08 -3.53
C VAL A 124 -6.63 -1.44 -4.87
N TYR A 125 -6.56 -2.72 -5.22
CA TYR A 125 -5.97 -3.15 -6.50
C TYR A 125 -6.78 -2.63 -7.70
N LYS A 126 -8.11 -2.77 -7.65
CA LYS A 126 -8.99 -2.22 -8.69
C LYS A 126 -8.83 -0.71 -8.83
N PHE A 127 -8.71 0.00 -7.71
CA PHE A 127 -8.59 1.45 -7.74
C PHE A 127 -7.22 1.90 -8.25
N LEU A 128 -6.14 1.22 -7.85
CA LEU A 128 -4.80 1.50 -8.39
C LEU A 128 -4.74 1.24 -9.89
N ASN A 129 -5.31 0.13 -10.36
CA ASN A 129 -5.39 -0.16 -11.79
C ASN A 129 -6.18 0.91 -12.53
N TYR A 130 -7.35 1.31 -12.01
CA TYR A 130 -8.14 2.39 -12.61
C TYR A 130 -7.34 3.69 -12.78
N ILE A 131 -6.64 4.14 -11.73
CA ILE A 131 -5.82 5.37 -11.78
C ILE A 131 -4.63 5.21 -12.74
N TYR A 132 -4.02 4.02 -12.75
CA TYR A 132 -2.91 3.71 -13.65
C TYR A 132 -3.36 3.67 -15.11
N ASP A 133 -4.50 3.06 -15.40
CA ASP A 133 -5.09 2.97 -16.73
C ASP A 133 -5.53 4.34 -17.22
N GLU A 134 -6.13 5.20 -16.39
CA GLU A 134 -6.45 6.59 -16.76
C GLU A 134 -5.20 7.39 -17.15
N LYS A 135 -4.05 7.12 -16.50
CA LYS A 135 -2.78 7.79 -16.84
C LYS A 135 -2.22 7.31 -18.18
N ASN A 136 -2.32 6.01 -18.47
CA ASN A 136 -1.68 5.38 -19.62
C ASN A 136 -2.60 5.28 -20.86
N SER A 137 -3.91 5.32 -20.65
CA SER A 137 -4.92 5.36 -21.71
C SER A 137 -4.94 6.77 -22.29
N LYS A 138 -4.06 7.04 -23.26
CA LYS A 138 -4.12 8.20 -24.15
C LYS A 138 -5.30 8.12 -25.13
N GLN A 139 -6.51 7.83 -24.67
CA GLN A 139 -7.69 7.80 -25.52
C GLN A 139 -8.86 8.44 -24.78
N SER A 140 -9.48 9.45 -25.40
CA SER A 140 -10.63 10.15 -24.82
C SER A 140 -11.71 9.14 -24.49
N ALA A 141 -12.28 9.23 -23.28
CA ALA A 141 -13.57 8.63 -23.00
C ALA A 141 -14.52 9.02 -24.15
N LEU A 142 -14.91 8.04 -24.96
CA LEU A 142 -16.06 8.20 -25.83
C LEU A 142 -17.26 8.28 -24.89
N PHE A 143 -17.96 9.41 -24.98
CA PHE A 143 -19.27 9.63 -24.39
C PHE A 143 -20.26 8.55 -24.80
#